data_AF-A0A2X2IYL1-F1
#
_entry.id   AF-A0A2X2IYL1-F1
#
_cell.length_a   1.000
_cell.length_b   1.000
_cell.length_c   1.000
_cell.angle_alpha   90.00
_cell.angle_beta   90.00
_cell.angle_gamma   90.00
#
_symmetry.space_group_name_H-M   'P 1'
#
loop_
_entity.id
_entity.type
_entity.pdbx_description
1 polymer ?
#
loop_
_entity_poly.entity_id
_entity_poly.type
_entity_poly.pdbx_seq_one_letter_code
_entity_poly.pdbx_strand_id
1 'polypeptide(L)'
;MQAGSGRNVVPASALLKVETRGASDVINQYVFDRAQQAIQGAATMYGVGVETRLMGAATASSPSPQWVAWLQSQAAQVAGVNQAIERVEAPAGSEDATLMMARVQQHQGQASYVVFGTQLAAGHHNEKFDFDEQVLAIAVETLARTALNFPWTRGI
;
A
#
# COMPACT_ATOMS: atom_id res chain seq x y z
N MET A 1 -22.61 -2.27 4.53
CA MET A 1 -23.33 -2.64 5.77
C MET A 1 -24.45 -3.60 5.41
N GLN A 2 -24.71 -4.61 6.24
CA GLN A 2 -25.85 -5.52 6.11
C GLN A 2 -26.49 -5.70 7.49
N ALA A 3 -27.81 -5.59 7.62
CA ALA A 3 -28.50 -5.75 8.90
C ALA A 3 -29.95 -6.21 8.70
N GLY A 4 -30.46 -6.97 9.67
CA GLY A 4 -31.84 -7.46 9.67
C GLY A 4 -32.10 -8.63 8.73
N SER A 5 -33.26 -9.26 8.90
CA SER A 5 -33.68 -10.47 8.18
C SER A 5 -35.01 -10.31 7.43
N GLY A 6 -35.71 -9.20 7.62
CA GLY A 6 -36.97 -8.94 6.95
C GLY A 6 -37.53 -7.55 7.25
N ARG A 7 -38.41 -7.05 6.37
CA ARG A 7 -38.97 -5.69 6.44
C ARG A 7 -39.74 -5.35 7.72
N ASN A 8 -40.34 -6.37 8.35
CA ASN A 8 -41.23 -6.22 9.51
C ASN A 8 -40.68 -6.94 10.76
N VAL A 9 -39.40 -7.30 10.76
CA VAL A 9 -38.74 -8.00 11.87
C VAL A 9 -37.72 -7.06 12.49
N VAL A 10 -37.74 -6.92 13.82
CA VAL A 10 -36.72 -6.15 14.54
C VAL A 10 -35.34 -6.77 14.26
N PRO A 11 -34.35 -6.02 13.74
CA PRO A 11 -33.05 -6.57 13.37
C PRO A 11 -32.30 -7.17 14.57
N ALA A 12 -31.95 -8.46 14.48
CA ALA A 12 -31.21 -9.17 15.53
C ALA A 12 -29.68 -9.11 15.34
N SER A 13 -29.20 -8.76 14.15
CA SER A 13 -27.77 -8.74 13.81
C SER A 13 -27.45 -7.73 12.72
N ALA A 14 -26.19 -7.28 12.71
CA ALA A 14 -25.63 -6.41 11.69
C ALA A 14 -24.16 -6.78 11.42
N LEU A 15 -23.72 -6.56 10.18
CA LEU A 15 -22.35 -6.71 9.71
C LEU A 15 -21.87 -5.41 9.08
N LEU A 16 -20.74 -4.92 9.59
CA LEU A 16 -19.99 -3.81 9.04
C LEU A 16 -18.67 -4.32 8.46
N LYS A 17 -18.33 -3.82 7.28
CA LYS A 17 -16.99 -3.94 6.68
C LYS A 17 -16.43 -2.54 6.64
N VAL A 18 -15.32 -2.32 7.34
CA VAL A 18 -14.74 -1.00 7.60
C VAL A 18 -13.24 -1.08 7.34
N GLU A 19 -12.69 0.00 6.80
CA GLU A 19 -11.24 0.21 6.72
C GLU A 19 -10.88 1.53 7.39
N THR A 20 -9.68 1.61 7.93
CA THR A 20 -9.06 2.85 8.41
C THR A 20 -7.79 3.11 7.61
N ARG A 21 -7.46 4.38 7.39
CA ARG A 21 -6.24 4.80 6.70
C ARG A 21 -5.64 5.99 7.43
N GLY A 22 -4.32 6.12 7.37
CA GLY A 22 -3.58 7.26 7.88
C GLY A 22 -2.34 7.53 7.03
N ALA A 23 -1.94 8.80 6.94
CA ALA A 23 -0.71 9.18 6.24
C ALA A 23 0.57 8.67 6.93
N SER A 24 0.44 8.23 8.19
CA SER A 24 1.47 7.53 8.96
C SER A 24 0.83 6.43 9.81
N ASP A 25 1.64 5.50 10.29
CA ASP A 25 1.18 4.40 11.16
C ASP A 25 0.53 4.94 12.45
N VAL A 26 1.07 6.02 13.02
CA VAL A 26 0.52 6.67 14.22
C VAL A 26 -0.88 7.23 13.95
N ILE A 27 -1.09 7.84 12.78
CA ILE A 27 -2.41 8.37 12.40
C ILE A 27 -3.39 7.22 12.18
N ASN A 28 -2.98 6.15 11.48
CA ASN A 28 -3.86 5.01 11.26
C ASN A 28 -4.24 4.32 12.58
N GLN A 29 -3.28 4.14 13.49
CA GLN A 29 -3.54 3.58 14.81
C GLN A 29 -4.53 4.44 15.61
N TYR A 30 -4.34 5.76 15.60
CA TYR A 30 -5.30 6.68 16.22
C TYR A 30 -6.72 6.51 15.67
N VAL A 31 -6.88 6.46 14.35
CA VAL A 31 -8.19 6.29 13.71
C VAL A 31 -8.79 4.91 14.05
N PHE A 32 -7.98 3.86 14.03
CA PHE A 32 -8.39 2.51 14.43
C PHE A 32 -8.89 2.46 15.86
N ASP A 33 -8.15 3.06 16.81
CA ASP A 33 -8.55 3.10 18.22
C ASP A 33 -9.87 3.87 18.41
N ARG A 34 -10.06 4.97 17.69
CA ARG A 34 -11.33 5.73 17.71
C ARG A 34 -12.48 4.95 17.09
N ALA A 35 -12.23 4.19 16.03
CA ALA A 35 -13.22 3.31 15.44
C ALA A 35 -13.66 2.21 16.43
N GLN A 36 -12.71 1.57 17.13
CA GLN A 36 -13.03 0.58 18.17
C GLN A 36 -13.86 1.19 19.29
N GLN A 37 -13.50 2.38 19.77
CA GLN A 37 -14.26 3.09 20.81
C GLN A 37 -15.68 3.42 20.36
N ALA A 38 -15.86 3.90 19.13
CA ALA A 38 -17.18 4.21 18.58
C ALA A 38 -18.05 2.95 18.45
N ILE A 39 -17.48 1.85 17.95
CA ILE A 39 -18.15 0.56 17.81
C ILE A 39 -18.59 0.04 19.19
N GLN A 40 -17.68 0.06 20.18
CA GLN A 40 -17.99 -0.39 21.53
C GLN A 40 -19.03 0.51 22.21
N GLY A 41 -18.94 1.83 22.02
CA GLY A 41 -19.92 2.78 22.54
C GLY A 41 -21.33 2.51 21.98
N ALA A 42 -21.44 2.29 20.67
CA ALA A 42 -22.70 1.93 20.04
C ALA A 42 -23.24 0.59 20.56
N ALA A 43 -22.39 -0.42 20.71
CA ALA A 43 -22.79 -1.71 21.27
C ALA A 43 -23.35 -1.56 22.70
N THR A 44 -22.68 -0.76 23.54
CA THR A 44 -23.14 -0.44 24.90
C THR A 44 -24.47 0.31 24.91
N MET A 45 -24.66 1.31 24.03
CA MET A 45 -25.90 2.08 23.95
C MET A 45 -27.15 1.21 23.72
N TYR A 46 -27.00 0.13 22.94
CA TYR A 46 -28.10 -0.78 22.61
C TYR A 46 -28.07 -2.10 23.39
N GLY A 47 -27.11 -2.27 24.32
CA GLY A 47 -26.97 -3.50 25.11
C GLY A 47 -26.69 -4.76 24.27
N VAL A 48 -25.95 -4.62 23.16
CA VAL A 48 -25.65 -5.72 22.24
C VAL A 48 -24.18 -6.17 22.35
N GLY A 49 -23.91 -7.42 21.98
CA GLY A 49 -22.55 -7.92 21.82
C GLY A 49 -21.92 -7.44 20.51
N VAL A 50 -20.59 -7.37 20.48
CA VAL A 50 -19.82 -7.06 19.27
C VAL A 50 -18.65 -8.02 19.11
N GLU A 51 -18.41 -8.45 17.87
CA GLU A 51 -17.23 -9.21 17.49
C GLU A 51 -16.48 -8.44 16.41
N THR A 52 -15.20 -8.18 16.63
CA THR A 52 -14.32 -7.52 15.66
C THR A 52 -13.32 -8.54 15.12
N ARG A 53 -13.16 -8.57 13.78
CA ARG A 53 -12.15 -9.38 13.10
C ARG A 53 -11.26 -8.49 12.25
N LEU A 54 -9.95 -8.58 12.44
CA LEU A 54 -8.97 -7.91 11.57
C LEU A 54 -8.89 -8.68 10.25
N MET A 55 -9.19 -7.99 9.15
CA MET A 55 -9.27 -8.61 7.81
C MET A 55 -8.01 -8.38 6.96
N GLY A 56 -7.15 -7.44 7.35
CA GLY A 56 -5.93 -7.07 6.64
C GLY A 56 -5.36 -5.77 7.20
N ALA A 57 -4.06 -5.54 6.96
CA ALA A 57 -3.36 -4.32 7.36
C ALA A 57 -2.16 -4.08 6.45
N ALA A 58 -1.76 -2.82 6.33
CA ALA A 58 -0.53 -2.36 5.70
C ALA A 58 0.05 -1.21 6.53
N THR A 59 1.32 -0.88 6.34
CA THR A 59 1.98 0.26 7.00
C THR A 59 2.20 1.40 6.02
N ALA A 60 2.61 2.56 6.52
CA ALA A 60 3.09 3.64 5.67
C ALA A 60 4.37 3.21 4.93
N SER A 61 4.51 3.63 3.67
CA SER A 61 5.74 3.44 2.91
C SER A 61 6.74 4.54 3.26
N SER A 62 7.96 4.14 3.66
CA SER A 62 9.09 5.04 3.87
C SER A 62 10.33 4.47 3.18
N PRO A 63 10.57 4.76 1.90
CA PRO A 63 11.72 4.26 1.17
C PRO A 63 13.06 4.72 1.76
N SER A 64 14.06 3.83 1.76
CA SER A 64 15.44 4.13 2.19
C SER A 64 16.12 5.06 1.18
N PRO A 65 16.56 6.29 1.57
CA PRO A 65 17.05 7.28 0.60
C PRO A 65 18.24 6.81 -0.26
N GLN A 66 19.20 6.11 0.34
CA GLN A 66 20.35 5.54 -0.38
C GLN A 66 19.91 4.52 -1.44
N TRP A 67 18.94 3.67 -1.12
CA TRP A 67 18.41 2.69 -2.06
C TRP A 67 17.59 3.33 -3.17
N VAL A 68 16.84 4.39 -2.88
CA VAL A 68 16.14 5.17 -3.90
C VAL A 68 17.13 5.81 -4.87
N ALA A 69 18.20 6.44 -4.37
CA ALA A 69 19.24 7.02 -5.20
C ALA A 69 19.93 5.96 -6.08
N TRP A 70 20.19 4.76 -5.53
CA TRP A 70 20.72 3.64 -6.31
C TRP A 70 19.76 3.24 -7.43
N LEU A 71 18.49 2.97 -7.12
CA LEU A 71 17.47 2.61 -8.10
C LEU A 71 17.32 3.67 -9.20
N GLN A 72 17.30 4.95 -8.82
CA GLN A 72 17.22 6.06 -9.77
C GLN A 72 18.44 6.07 -10.72
N SER A 73 19.65 5.87 -10.18
CA SER A 73 20.87 5.80 -11.00
C SER A 73 20.83 4.64 -12.00
N GLN A 74 20.21 3.51 -11.64
CA GLN A 74 20.09 2.35 -12.52
C GLN A 74 18.98 2.52 -13.55
N ALA A 75 17.85 3.09 -13.17
CA ALA A 75 16.74 3.38 -14.09
C ALA A 75 17.14 4.42 -15.15
N ALA A 76 17.89 5.46 -14.77
CA ALA A 76 18.31 6.53 -15.68
C ALA A 76 19.21 6.07 -16.85
N GLN A 77 19.72 4.84 -16.81
CA GLN A 77 20.57 4.27 -17.85
C GLN A 77 19.81 3.30 -18.78
N VAL A 78 18.53 3.03 -18.51
CA VAL A 78 17.71 2.10 -19.29
C VAL A 78 17.07 2.85 -20.46
N ALA A 79 17.19 2.30 -21.66
CA ALA A 79 16.55 2.85 -22.84
C ALA A 79 15.02 2.83 -22.67
N GLY A 80 14.37 3.96 -22.97
CA GLY A 80 12.92 4.11 -22.78
C GLY A 80 12.52 4.73 -21.43
N VAL A 81 13.43 4.87 -20.47
CA VAL A 81 13.17 5.69 -19.27
C VAL A 81 13.35 7.16 -19.62
N ASN A 82 12.24 7.90 -19.70
CA ASN A 82 12.28 9.35 -19.97
C ASN A 82 12.67 10.17 -18.72
N GLN A 83 12.18 9.76 -17.55
CA GLN A 83 12.47 10.40 -16.27
C GLN A 83 12.56 9.34 -15.17
N ALA A 84 13.61 9.42 -14.35
CA ALA A 84 13.73 8.68 -13.11
C ALA A 84 13.56 9.67 -11.95
N ILE A 85 12.40 9.66 -11.31
CA ILE A 85 12.03 10.60 -10.24
C ILE A 85 11.98 9.89 -8.89
N GLU A 86 12.48 10.57 -7.85
CA GLU A 86 12.60 10.01 -6.51
C GLU A 86 11.24 9.76 -5.85
N ARG A 87 10.29 10.67 -6.10
CA ARG A 87 8.95 10.64 -5.50
C ARG A 87 7.93 11.26 -6.43
N VAL A 88 6.76 10.65 -6.49
CA VAL A 88 5.57 11.18 -7.16
C VAL A 88 4.53 11.49 -6.09
N GLU A 89 3.93 12.68 -6.15
CA GLU A 89 2.68 12.94 -5.46
C GLU A 89 1.53 12.40 -6.33
N ALA A 90 1.06 11.20 -5.99
CA ALA A 90 -0.03 10.51 -6.68
C ALA A 90 -1.21 10.31 -5.71
N PRO A 91 -2.43 10.02 -6.24
CA PRO A 91 -3.55 9.62 -5.39
C PRO A 91 -3.15 8.52 -4.41
N ALA A 92 -3.43 8.74 -3.13
CA ALA A 92 -2.98 7.85 -2.07
C ALA A 92 -3.68 6.48 -2.17
N GLY A 93 -2.88 5.41 -2.15
CA GLY A 93 -3.33 4.03 -2.05
C GLY A 93 -2.74 3.33 -0.82
N SER A 94 -2.97 2.02 -0.69
CA SER A 94 -2.34 1.18 0.34
C SER A 94 -1.81 -0.08 -0.33
N GLU A 95 -0.63 -0.54 0.10
CA GLU A 95 0.10 -1.66 -0.50
C GLU A 95 0.74 -2.50 0.62
N ASP A 96 0.59 -3.82 0.60
CA ASP A 96 1.05 -4.69 1.68
C ASP A 96 2.56 -4.97 1.63
N ALA A 97 3.21 -4.72 0.49
CA ALA A 97 4.67 -4.72 0.36
C ALA A 97 5.36 -3.78 1.38
N THR A 98 4.64 -2.78 1.89
CA THR A 98 5.09 -1.90 2.98
C THR A 98 5.46 -2.67 4.25
N LEU A 99 4.78 -3.78 4.55
CA LEU A 99 5.11 -4.66 5.68
C LEU A 99 6.48 -5.31 5.49
N MET A 100 6.79 -5.73 4.25
CA MET A 100 8.09 -6.31 3.92
C MET A 100 9.19 -5.25 3.98
N MET A 101 8.93 -4.04 3.46
CA MET A 101 9.86 -2.92 3.54
C MET A 101 10.20 -2.58 4.99
N ALA A 102 9.17 -2.42 5.84
CA ALA A 102 9.34 -2.14 7.26
C ALA A 102 10.15 -3.24 7.95
N ARG A 103 9.88 -4.52 7.64
CA ARG A 103 10.64 -5.64 8.19
C ARG A 103 12.10 -5.62 7.78
N VAL A 104 12.42 -5.34 6.51
CA VAL A 104 13.80 -5.23 6.04
C VAL A 104 14.54 -4.11 6.78
N GLN A 105 13.91 -2.95 6.92
CA GLN A 105 14.49 -1.77 7.58
C GLN A 105 14.70 -1.97 9.09
N GLN A 106 13.79 -2.69 9.77
CA GLN A 106 13.97 -3.09 11.17
C GLN A 106 15.19 -3.98 11.39
N HIS A 107 15.61 -4.71 10.34
CA HIS A 107 16.82 -5.54 10.33
C HIS A 107 18.01 -4.84 9.67
N GLN A 108 18.00 -3.50 9.68
CA GLN A 108 19.07 -2.64 9.15
C GLN A 108 19.33 -2.78 7.64
N GLY A 109 18.44 -3.47 6.91
CA GLY A 109 18.45 -3.50 5.45
C GLY A 109 17.83 -2.24 4.84
N GLN A 110 17.97 -2.09 3.53
CA GLN A 110 17.36 -0.99 2.78
C GLN A 110 16.22 -1.50 1.90
N ALA A 111 15.16 -0.71 1.75
CA ALA A 111 14.00 -1.09 0.96
C ALA A 111 13.38 0.13 0.28
N SER A 112 12.75 -0.08 -0.87
CA SER A 112 12.04 0.94 -1.64
C SER A 112 10.93 0.25 -2.46
N TYR A 113 10.04 1.05 -3.01
CA TYR A 113 8.97 0.62 -3.90
C TYR A 113 9.08 1.41 -5.20
N VAL A 114 9.17 0.72 -6.34
CA VAL A 114 9.36 1.34 -7.66
C VAL A 114 8.06 1.24 -8.45
N VAL A 115 7.66 2.36 -9.05
CA VAL A 115 6.52 2.42 -9.98
C VAL A 115 7.06 2.69 -11.36
N PHE A 116 6.69 1.84 -12.32
CA PHE A 116 6.98 2.05 -13.73
C PHE A 116 5.77 2.71 -14.39
N GLY A 117 5.96 3.93 -14.88
CA GLY A 117 4.91 4.65 -15.61
C GLY A 117 4.60 3.97 -16.93
N THR A 118 3.32 3.87 -17.25
CA THR A 118 2.82 3.34 -18.53
C THR A 118 1.53 4.05 -18.90
N GLN A 119 1.20 4.09 -20.18
CA GLN A 119 -0.09 4.58 -20.62
C GLN A 119 -1.17 3.61 -20.18
N LEU A 120 -2.19 4.12 -19.49
CA LEU A 120 -3.32 3.32 -19.02
C LEU A 120 -4.57 3.62 -19.84
N ALA A 121 -5.30 2.58 -20.22
CA ALA A 121 -6.63 2.72 -20.82
C ALA A 121 -7.69 3.14 -19.78
N ALA A 122 -7.51 2.72 -18.52
CA ALA A 122 -8.30 3.13 -17.37
C ALA A 122 -7.46 2.99 -16.08
N GLY A 123 -7.90 3.65 -14.99
CA GLY A 123 -7.20 3.57 -13.70
C GLY A 123 -7.21 2.16 -13.09
N HIS A 124 -6.37 1.96 -12.06
CA HIS A 124 -6.34 0.70 -11.31
C HIS A 124 -7.73 0.35 -10.74
N HIS A 125 -8.02 -0.97 -10.65
CA HIS A 125 -9.31 -1.53 -10.21
C HIS A 125 -10.52 -1.20 -11.11
N ASN A 126 -10.28 -0.73 -12.34
CA ASN A 126 -11.32 -0.56 -13.35
C ASN A 126 -11.42 -1.82 -14.24
N GLU A 127 -12.64 -2.20 -14.63
CA GLU A 127 -12.88 -3.35 -15.53
C GLU A 127 -12.28 -3.18 -16.93
N LYS A 128 -12.00 -1.94 -17.34
CA LYS A 128 -11.34 -1.58 -18.60
C LYS A 128 -9.86 -1.27 -18.41
N PHE A 129 -9.29 -1.62 -17.25
CA PHE A 129 -7.86 -1.47 -17.01
C PHE A 129 -7.08 -2.25 -18.07
N ASP A 130 -6.16 -1.55 -18.71
CA ASP A 130 -5.20 -2.08 -19.66
C ASP A 130 -3.99 -1.14 -19.67
N PHE A 131 -2.82 -1.65 -20.03
CA PHE A 131 -1.57 -0.89 -20.00
C PHE A 131 -0.66 -1.22 -21.19
N ASP A 132 0.18 -0.26 -21.59
CA ASP A 132 1.17 -0.50 -22.64
C ASP A 132 2.28 -1.45 -22.14
N GLU A 133 2.27 -2.68 -22.64
CA GLU A 133 3.19 -3.77 -22.26
C GLU A 133 4.65 -3.49 -22.65
N GLN A 134 4.95 -2.48 -23.47
CA GLN A 134 6.33 -2.06 -23.73
C GLN A 134 7.07 -1.68 -22.44
N VAL A 135 6.35 -1.26 -21.40
CA VAL A 135 6.90 -0.99 -20.06
C VAL A 135 7.55 -2.23 -19.43
N LEU A 136 7.15 -3.45 -19.81
CA LEU A 136 7.67 -4.68 -19.21
C LEU A 136 9.17 -4.85 -19.48
N ALA A 137 9.62 -4.56 -20.69
CA ALA A 137 11.04 -4.64 -21.04
C ALA A 137 11.86 -3.63 -20.21
N ILE A 138 11.35 -2.41 -20.06
CA ILE A 138 11.96 -1.34 -19.26
C ILE A 138 12.05 -1.77 -17.78
N ALA A 139 10.99 -2.34 -17.23
CA ALA A 139 10.94 -2.78 -15.84
C ALA A 139 11.93 -3.92 -15.57
N VAL A 140 11.95 -4.95 -16.44
CA VAL A 140 12.87 -6.08 -16.32
C VAL A 140 14.32 -5.63 -16.42
N GLU A 141 14.65 -4.79 -17.41
CA GLU A 141 16.02 -4.27 -17.56
C GLU A 141 16.44 -3.44 -16.34
N THR A 142 15.56 -2.58 -15.83
CA THR A 142 15.82 -1.75 -14.64
C THR A 142 16.12 -2.62 -13.41
N LEU A 143 15.29 -3.63 -13.15
CA LEU A 143 15.48 -4.54 -12.02
C LEU A 143 16.74 -5.42 -12.18
N ALA A 144 16.99 -5.92 -13.38
CA ALA A 144 18.19 -6.71 -13.69
C ALA A 144 19.48 -5.88 -13.48
N ARG A 145 19.52 -4.65 -14.01
CA ARG A 145 20.65 -3.73 -13.80
C ARG A 145 20.86 -3.41 -12.33
N THR A 146 19.79 -3.21 -11.57
CA THR A 146 19.85 -2.95 -10.12
C THR A 146 20.60 -4.05 -9.37
N ALA A 147 20.35 -5.30 -9.71
CA ALA A 147 21.03 -6.44 -9.10
C ALA A 147 22.45 -6.65 -9.64
N LEU A 148 22.63 -6.65 -10.97
CA LEU A 148 23.91 -6.98 -11.62
C LEU A 148 24.99 -5.92 -11.39
N ASN A 149 24.60 -4.64 -11.32
CA ASN A 149 25.55 -3.54 -11.15
C ASN A 149 25.80 -3.20 -9.67
N PHE A 150 25.19 -3.95 -8.74
CA PHE A 150 25.30 -3.64 -7.32
C PHE A 150 26.79 -3.49 -6.91
N PRO A 151 27.16 -2.45 -6.14
CA PRO A 151 28.54 -2.19 -5.76
C PRO A 151 29.00 -3.15 -4.65
N TRP A 152 29.15 -4.45 -4.95
CA TRP A 152 29.43 -5.53 -4.00
C TRP A 152 30.63 -5.29 -3.08
N THR A 153 31.60 -4.47 -3.50
CA THR A 153 32.80 -4.15 -2.71
C THR A 153 32.60 -3.04 -1.68
N ARG A 154 31.65 -2.13 -1.89
CA ARG A 154 31.46 -0.93 -1.05
C ARG A 154 30.07 -0.78 -0.46
N GLY A 155 29.10 -1.55 -0.97
CA GLY A 155 27.70 -1.33 -0.66
C GLY A 155 27.21 0.04 -1.16
N ILE A 156 26.08 0.43 -0.61
CA ILE A 156 25.30 1.64 -0.92
C ILE A 156 25.02 2.40 0.37
#